data_AF-A0A1W9J6A5-F1
#
_entry.id   AF-A0A1W9J6A5-F1
#
_cell.length_a   1.000
_cell.length_b   1.000
_cell.length_c   1.000
_cell.angle_alpha   90.00
_cell.angle_beta   90.00
_cell.angle_gamma   90.00
#
_symmetry.space_group_name_H-M   'P 1'
#
loop_
_entity.id
_entity.type
_entity.pdbx_description
1 polymer ?
#
loop_
_entity_poly.entity_id
_entity_poly.type
_entity_poly.pdbx_seq_one_letter_code
_entity_poly.pdbx_strand_id
1 'polypeptide(L)'
;MASKHWKKQQPRSLRHGMELCLEHARVKKNYSVDRVADEMGLSSKWQLYKWMENSRMPIVLVRPFERACGADYVTRYIGHSAFKLLIDIPVGKRVSDTDINTLQGSFSEAIGLLLKFYDGKAEVHDTLAALSEVMEKLAWHQGNVERYFQPELEFEVNEL
;
A
#
# COMPACT_ATOMS: atom_id res chain seq x y z
N MET A 1 -14.87 7.45 19.25
CA MET A 1 -14.77 7.61 17.78
C MET A 1 -14.85 6.23 17.17
N ALA A 2 -15.74 6.01 16.20
CA ALA A 2 -15.90 4.70 15.57
C ALA A 2 -14.59 4.25 14.91
N SER A 3 -14.24 2.97 15.05
CA SER A 3 -13.03 2.39 14.46
C SER A 3 -13.07 2.53 12.94
N LYS A 4 -12.24 3.41 12.39
CA LYS A 4 -12.12 3.59 10.94
C LYS A 4 -11.38 2.38 10.36
N HIS A 5 -11.98 1.74 9.36
CA HIS A 5 -11.34 0.65 8.62
C HIS A 5 -10.33 1.22 7.63
N TRP A 6 -9.10 1.46 8.09
CA TRP A 6 -8.04 2.13 7.34
C TRP A 6 -7.74 1.46 5.99
N LYS A 7 -7.74 0.13 5.93
CA LYS A 7 -7.53 -0.61 4.68
C LYS A 7 -8.59 -0.35 3.60
N LYS A 8 -9.82 0.02 4.01
CA LYS A 8 -10.94 0.29 3.09
C LYS A 8 -11.07 1.77 2.71
N GLN A 9 -10.29 2.66 3.32
CA GLN A 9 -10.36 4.08 3.00
C GLN A 9 -9.73 4.35 1.63
N GLN A 10 -10.41 5.13 0.81
CA GLN A 10 -9.94 5.55 -0.50
C GLN A 10 -9.91 7.07 -0.59
N PRO A 11 -8.78 7.67 -0.98
CA PRO A 11 -8.65 9.11 -1.15
C PRO A 11 -9.46 9.55 -2.37
N ARG A 12 -10.08 10.75 -2.28
CA ARG A 12 -10.95 11.30 -3.34
C ARG A 12 -10.35 12.54 -4.01
N SER A 13 -9.38 13.14 -3.34
CA SER A 13 -8.59 14.27 -3.79
C SER A 13 -7.22 14.18 -3.12
N LEU A 14 -6.25 14.93 -3.64
CA LEU A 14 -4.92 15.01 -3.04
C LEU A 14 -5.00 15.49 -1.58
N ARG A 15 -5.81 16.53 -1.34
CA ARG A 15 -6.10 17.04 0.01
C ARG A 15 -6.66 15.97 0.93
N HIS A 16 -7.69 15.25 0.48
CA HIS A 16 -8.31 14.19 1.27
C HIS A 16 -7.32 13.06 1.58
N GLY A 17 -6.44 12.72 0.63
CA GLY A 17 -5.35 11.77 0.88
C GLY A 17 -4.40 12.23 1.97
N MET A 18 -4.01 13.51 1.97
CA MET A 18 -3.16 14.08 3.02
C MET A 18 -3.87 14.10 4.38
N GLU A 19 -5.16 14.43 4.42
CA GLU A 19 -5.99 14.42 5.65
C GLU A 19 -6.10 13.01 6.23
N LEU A 20 -6.34 12.00 5.39
CA LEU A 20 -6.36 10.59 5.81
C LEU A 20 -5.01 10.12 6.36
N CYS A 21 -3.89 10.59 5.79
CA CYS A 21 -2.55 10.27 6.33
C CYS A 21 -2.38 10.84 7.74
N LEU A 22 -2.72 12.12 7.96
CA LEU A 22 -2.62 12.75 9.27
C LEU A 22 -3.57 12.11 10.29
N GLU A 23 -4.79 11.78 9.89
CA GLU A 23 -5.75 11.09 10.75
C GLU A 23 -5.25 9.70 11.13
N HIS A 24 -4.66 8.96 10.18
CA HIS A 24 -4.01 7.68 10.45
C HIS A 24 -2.87 7.83 11.45
N ALA A 25 -1.99 8.82 11.27
CA ALA A 25 -0.89 9.11 12.18
C ALA A 25 -1.40 9.41 13.60
N ARG A 26 -2.45 10.22 13.71
CA ARG A 26 -3.09 10.57 14.99
C ARG A 26 -3.71 9.34 15.66
N VAL A 27 -4.45 8.52 14.94
CA VAL A 27 -5.19 7.39 15.53
C VAL A 27 -4.30 6.19 15.82
N LYS A 28 -3.32 5.89 14.95
CA LYS A 28 -2.48 4.69 15.05
C LYS A 28 -1.15 4.91 15.74
N LYS A 29 -0.57 6.11 15.62
CA LYS A 29 0.73 6.44 16.22
C LYS A 29 0.62 7.48 17.35
N ASN A 30 -0.56 8.06 17.58
CA ASN A 30 -0.76 9.17 18.50
C ASN A 30 0.13 10.40 18.18
N TYR A 31 0.44 10.61 16.90
CA TYR A 31 1.27 11.72 16.47
C TYR A 31 0.42 12.98 16.27
N SER A 32 0.91 14.11 16.78
CA SER A 32 0.43 15.44 16.41
C SER A 32 0.99 15.86 15.05
N VAL A 33 0.42 16.91 14.45
CA VAL A 33 0.95 17.49 13.20
C VAL A 33 2.39 17.98 13.40
N ASP A 34 2.70 18.52 14.58
CA ASP A 34 4.07 18.86 14.99
C ASP A 34 4.99 17.65 14.91
N ARG A 35 4.61 16.53 15.53
CA ARG A 35 5.44 15.32 15.51
C ARG A 35 5.65 14.78 14.10
N VAL A 36 4.63 14.85 13.23
CA VAL A 36 4.77 14.45 11.82
C VAL A 36 5.77 15.37 11.10
N ALA A 37 5.71 16.68 11.32
CA ALA A 37 6.65 17.63 10.72
C ALA A 37 8.10 17.38 11.20
N ASP A 38 8.29 17.04 12.47
CA ASP A 38 9.59 16.69 13.04
C ASP A 38 10.15 15.40 12.40
N GLU A 39 9.34 14.34 12.27
CA GLU A 39 9.73 13.07 11.62
C GLU A 39 10.04 13.25 10.12
N MET A 40 9.43 14.25 9.48
CA MET A 40 9.76 14.64 8.11
C MET A 40 11.05 15.46 7.99
N GLY A 41 11.63 15.91 9.11
CA GLY A 41 12.79 16.80 9.13
C GLY A 41 12.48 18.23 8.69
N LEU A 42 11.23 18.69 8.87
CA LEU A 42 10.84 20.06 8.51
C LEU A 42 11.31 21.04 9.59
N SER A 43 11.74 22.23 9.17
CA SER A 43 12.10 23.32 10.09
C SER A 43 10.91 23.92 10.84
N SER A 44 9.67 23.70 10.36
CA SER A 44 8.46 24.20 11.00
C SER A 44 7.21 23.48 10.54
N LYS A 45 6.32 23.13 11.48
CA LYS A 45 4.98 22.58 11.23
C LYS A 45 4.08 23.46 10.35
N TRP A 46 4.32 24.77 10.31
CA TRP A 46 3.52 25.70 9.48
C TRP A 46 3.64 25.40 7.99
N GLN A 47 4.78 24.85 7.54
CA GLN A 47 4.94 24.41 6.16
C GLN A 47 3.95 23.29 5.82
N LEU A 48 3.82 22.32 6.72
CA LEU A 48 2.89 21.20 6.56
C LEU A 48 1.45 21.71 6.53
N TYR A 49 1.05 22.62 7.42
CA TYR A 49 -0.29 23.23 7.37
C TYR A 49 -0.56 23.96 6.05
N LYS A 50 0.41 24.74 5.56
CA LYS A 50 0.28 25.44 4.27
C LYS A 50 0.11 24.46 3.11
N TRP A 51 0.84 23.34 3.12
CA TRP A 51 0.68 22.30 2.10
C TRP A 51 -0.66 21.58 2.21
N MET A 52 -1.17 21.35 3.42
CA MET A 52 -2.51 20.78 3.64
C MET A 52 -3.61 21.69 3.07
N GLU A 53 -3.47 23.01 3.26
CA GLU A 53 -4.45 23.98 2.79
C GLU A 53 -4.56 24.00 1.26
N ASN A 54 -3.40 24.06 0.57
CA ASN A 54 -3.35 24.24 -0.89
C ASN A 54 -3.08 22.95 -1.68
N SER A 55 -2.82 21.83 -1.01
CA SER A 55 -2.42 20.54 -1.61
C SER A 55 -1.16 20.59 -2.48
N ARG A 56 -0.22 21.50 -2.20
CA ARG A 56 1.02 21.69 -2.96
C ARG A 56 2.26 21.26 -2.17
N MET A 57 2.20 20.08 -1.57
CA MET A 57 3.40 19.46 -0.99
C MET A 57 4.41 19.17 -2.12
N PRO A 58 5.70 19.53 -1.97
CA PRO A 58 6.74 19.13 -2.91
C PRO A 58 6.75 17.60 -3.10
N ILE A 59 6.85 17.13 -4.34
CA ILE A 59 6.79 15.70 -4.66
C ILE A 59 7.84 14.87 -3.91
N VAL A 60 9.04 15.43 -3.71
CA VAL A 60 10.15 14.81 -2.97
C VAL A 60 9.81 14.55 -1.49
N LEU A 61 8.81 15.24 -0.94
CA LEU A 61 8.35 15.10 0.44
C LEU A 61 7.14 14.18 0.62
N VAL A 62 6.52 13.72 -0.48
CA VAL A 62 5.38 12.79 -0.41
C VAL A 62 5.76 11.52 0.34
N ARG A 63 6.88 10.88 -0.05
CA ARG A 63 7.31 9.62 0.60
C ARG A 63 7.73 9.82 2.07
N PRO A 64 8.53 10.84 2.44
CA PRO A 64 8.77 11.18 3.84
C PRO A 64 7.49 11.40 4.66
N PHE A 65 6.54 12.16 4.11
CA PHE A 65 5.26 12.43 4.76
C PHE A 65 4.44 11.16 5.03
N GLU A 66 4.27 10.33 4.00
CA GLU A 66 3.53 9.07 4.09
C GLU A 66 4.20 8.09 5.07
N ARG A 67 5.53 8.03 5.08
CA ARG A 67 6.30 7.23 6.04
C ARG A 67 6.09 7.71 7.48
N ALA A 68 6.17 9.02 7.72
CA ALA A 68 5.91 9.62 9.02
C ALA A 68 4.48 9.27 9.50
N CYS A 69 3.50 9.37 8.60
CA CYS A 69 2.11 9.03 8.89
C CYS A 69 1.84 7.52 9.02
N GLY A 70 2.67 6.69 8.39
CA GLY A 70 2.49 5.24 8.29
C GLY A 70 1.34 4.82 7.36
N ALA A 71 0.99 5.67 6.39
CA ALA A 71 -0.05 5.39 5.40
C ALA A 71 0.29 6.10 4.09
N ASP A 72 -0.14 5.51 2.97
CA ASP A 72 0.25 5.82 1.59
C ASP A 72 -0.90 6.41 0.75
N TYR A 73 -1.84 7.13 1.38
CA TYR A 73 -3.05 7.63 0.71
C TYR A 73 -2.76 8.71 -0.36
N VAL A 74 -1.64 9.42 -0.32
CA VAL A 74 -1.28 10.41 -1.34
C VAL A 74 -0.85 9.69 -2.62
N THR A 75 0.03 8.69 -2.48
CA THR A 75 0.48 7.80 -3.55
C THR A 75 -0.70 7.03 -4.15
N ARG A 76 -1.61 6.52 -3.32
CA ARG A 76 -2.86 5.88 -3.78
C ARG A 76 -3.71 6.78 -4.64
N TYR A 77 -3.91 8.01 -4.22
CA TYR A 77 -4.68 8.97 -5.02
C TYR A 77 -4.02 9.23 -6.38
N ILE A 78 -2.71 9.47 -6.40
CA ILE A 78 -1.96 9.73 -7.63
C ILE A 78 -2.09 8.54 -8.59
N GLY A 79 -1.87 7.31 -8.10
CA GLY A 79 -2.01 6.09 -8.89
C GLY A 79 -3.42 5.92 -9.45
N HIS A 80 -4.44 6.02 -8.60
CA HIS A 80 -5.84 5.86 -9.01
C HIS A 80 -6.29 6.94 -10.00
N SER A 81 -5.85 8.20 -9.81
CA SER A 81 -6.17 9.30 -10.73
C SER A 81 -5.58 9.10 -12.13
N ALA A 82 -4.50 8.31 -12.23
CA ALA A 82 -3.86 7.91 -13.48
C ALA A 82 -4.38 6.55 -14.01
N PHE A 83 -5.49 6.03 -13.48
CA PHE A 83 -6.04 4.71 -13.79
C PHE A 83 -5.01 3.58 -13.63
N LYS A 84 -4.13 3.70 -12.63
CA LYS A 84 -3.17 2.66 -12.25
C LYS A 84 -3.67 1.92 -11.02
N LEU A 85 -3.46 0.61 -11.03
CA LEU A 85 -3.61 -0.23 -9.86
C LEU A 85 -2.30 -0.24 -9.07
N LEU A 86 -2.39 -0.03 -7.75
CA LEU A 86 -1.26 -0.18 -6.84
C LEU A 86 -1.41 -1.49 -6.08
N ILE A 87 -0.34 -2.26 -6.08
CA ILE A 87 -0.27 -3.56 -5.42
C ILE A 87 0.85 -3.47 -4.40
N ASP A 88 0.54 -3.79 -3.14
CA ASP A 88 1.56 -3.85 -2.09
C ASP A 88 2.51 -5.02 -2.40
N ILE A 89 3.80 -4.74 -2.55
CA ILE A 89 4.82 -5.78 -2.72
C ILE A 89 5.15 -6.34 -1.33
N PRO A 90 4.85 -7.61 -1.01
CA PRO A 90 5.18 -8.15 0.29
C PRO A 90 6.70 -8.30 0.45
N VAL A 91 7.20 -7.99 1.64
CA VAL A 91 8.61 -8.10 2.04
C VAL A 91 8.79 -9.38 2.87
N GLY A 92 9.82 -10.18 2.57
CA GLY A 92 10.46 -11.06 3.56
C GLY A 92 9.79 -12.42 3.85
N LYS A 93 9.46 -13.22 2.85
CA LYS A 93 9.22 -14.67 3.07
C LYS A 93 10.05 -15.49 2.08
N ARG A 94 10.84 -16.45 2.59
CA ARG A 94 11.53 -17.43 1.74
C ARG A 94 10.48 -18.24 0.99
N VAL A 95 10.63 -18.33 -0.32
CA VAL A 95 9.76 -19.13 -1.19
C VAL A 95 9.90 -20.60 -0.78
N SER A 96 8.80 -21.27 -0.47
CA SER A 96 8.76 -22.73 -0.33
C SER A 96 8.16 -23.37 -1.58
N ASP A 97 8.45 -24.66 -1.81
CA ASP A 97 7.93 -25.42 -2.96
C ASP A 97 6.39 -25.43 -3.04
N THR A 98 5.71 -25.18 -1.91
CA THR A 98 4.25 -25.04 -1.82
C THR A 98 3.72 -23.73 -2.42
N ASP A 99 4.55 -22.69 -2.54
CA ASP A 99 4.11 -21.36 -2.95
C ASP A 99 3.79 -21.32 -4.46
N ILE A 100 4.57 -22.03 -5.28
CA ILE A 100 4.32 -22.14 -6.74
C ILE A 100 3.02 -22.93 -7.00
N ASN A 101 2.80 -24.02 -6.28
CA ASN A 101 1.56 -24.81 -6.39
C ASN A 101 0.33 -23.99 -5.95
N THR A 102 0.49 -23.19 -4.89
CA THR A 102 -0.57 -22.27 -4.42
C THR A 102 -0.86 -21.18 -5.45
N LEU A 103 0.18 -20.61 -6.07
CA LEU A 103 0.04 -19.64 -7.15
C LEU A 103 -0.73 -20.22 -8.34
N GLN A 104 -0.36 -21.43 -8.78
CA GLN A 104 -1.04 -22.12 -9.87
C GLN A 104 -2.53 -22.37 -9.54
N GLY A 105 -2.83 -22.78 -8.30
CA GLY A 105 -4.21 -22.95 -7.84
C GLY A 105 -5.03 -21.67 -7.97
N SER A 106 -4.51 -20.56 -7.44
CA SER A 106 -5.19 -19.25 -7.51
C SER A 106 -5.36 -18.74 -8.93
N PHE A 107 -4.38 -18.96 -9.81
CA PHE A 107 -4.51 -18.64 -11.23
C PHE A 107 -5.65 -19.43 -11.89
N SER A 108 -5.71 -20.73 -11.63
CA SER A 108 -6.72 -21.62 -12.22
C SER A 108 -8.12 -21.22 -11.76
N GLU A 109 -8.28 -20.88 -10.48
CA GLU A 109 -9.52 -20.38 -9.91
C GLU A 109 -9.94 -19.04 -10.51
N ALA A 110 -9.03 -18.07 -10.58
CA ALA A 110 -9.31 -16.75 -11.15
C ALA A 110 -9.72 -16.84 -12.63
N ILE A 111 -9.02 -17.65 -13.43
CA ILE A 111 -9.38 -17.90 -14.83
C ILE A 111 -10.77 -18.57 -14.91
N GLY A 112 -11.05 -19.54 -14.03
CA GLY A 112 -12.35 -20.20 -13.95
C GLY A 112 -13.50 -19.23 -13.65
N LEU A 113 -13.30 -18.31 -12.69
CA LEU A 113 -14.26 -17.25 -12.39
C LEU A 113 -14.40 -16.26 -13.54
N LEU A 114 -13.30 -15.89 -14.21
CA LEU A 114 -13.31 -15.00 -15.36
C LEU A 114 -14.14 -15.57 -16.52
N LEU A 115 -13.95 -16.86 -16.83
CA LEU A 115 -14.74 -17.57 -17.84
C LEU A 115 -16.23 -17.59 -17.48
N LYS A 116 -16.56 -17.92 -16.23
CA LYS A 116 -17.94 -17.91 -15.73
C LYS A 116 -18.55 -16.50 -15.75
N PHE A 117 -17.78 -15.48 -15.44
CA PHE A 117 -18.22 -14.09 -15.44
C PHE A 117 -18.63 -13.63 -16.85
N TYR A 118 -17.79 -13.90 -17.86
CA TYR A 118 -18.12 -13.58 -19.25
C TYR A 118 -19.28 -14.41 -19.82
N ASP A 119 -19.58 -15.57 -19.23
CA ASP A 119 -20.76 -16.38 -19.51
C ASP A 119 -21.99 -15.98 -18.66
N GLY A 120 -21.90 -14.91 -17.86
CA GLY A 120 -22.99 -14.40 -17.01
C GLY A 120 -23.30 -15.25 -15.78
N LYS A 121 -22.39 -16.15 -15.38
CA LYS A 121 -22.56 -17.15 -14.31
C LYS A 121 -21.70 -16.90 -13.06
N ALA A 122 -21.02 -15.77 -12.97
CA ALA A 122 -20.28 -15.36 -11.78
C ALA A 122 -20.55 -13.89 -11.44
N GLU A 123 -20.36 -13.55 -10.17
CA GLU A 123 -20.57 -12.19 -9.66
C GLU A 123 -19.36 -11.30 -9.95
N VAL A 124 -19.61 -9.99 -10.13
CA VAL A 124 -18.56 -9.02 -10.46
C VAL A 124 -17.54 -8.95 -9.33
N HIS A 125 -18.01 -8.85 -8.09
CA HIS A 125 -17.15 -8.68 -6.92
C HIS A 125 -16.22 -9.88 -6.71
N ASP A 126 -16.75 -11.10 -6.79
CA ASP A 126 -15.97 -12.34 -6.62
C ASP A 126 -14.89 -12.48 -7.70
N THR A 127 -15.21 -12.13 -8.94
CA THR A 127 -14.26 -12.17 -10.07
C THR A 127 -13.13 -11.16 -9.89
N LEU A 128 -13.46 -9.92 -9.49
CA LEU A 128 -12.47 -8.87 -9.24
C LEU A 128 -11.56 -9.21 -8.03
N ALA A 129 -12.12 -9.83 -6.99
CA ALA A 129 -11.36 -10.27 -5.82
C ALA A 129 -10.31 -11.32 -6.21
N ALA A 130 -10.72 -12.36 -6.96
CA ALA A 130 -9.82 -13.42 -7.40
C ALA A 130 -8.70 -12.90 -8.34
N LEU A 131 -9.03 -11.99 -9.26
CA LEU A 131 -8.03 -11.33 -10.10
C LEU A 131 -7.03 -10.49 -9.29
N SER A 132 -7.52 -9.73 -8.32
CA SER A 132 -6.67 -8.90 -7.45
C SER A 132 -5.70 -9.75 -6.63
N GLU A 133 -6.19 -10.86 -6.08
CA GLU A 133 -5.37 -11.82 -5.34
C GLU A 133 -4.24 -12.40 -6.20
N VAL A 134 -4.53 -12.79 -7.44
CA VAL A 134 -3.50 -13.30 -8.36
C VAL A 134 -2.46 -12.24 -8.69
N MET A 135 -2.89 -10.99 -8.94
CA MET A 135 -1.98 -9.88 -9.19
C MET A 135 -1.08 -9.58 -7.97
N GLU A 136 -1.61 -9.62 -6.76
CA GLU A 136 -0.84 -9.50 -5.51
C GLU A 136 0.20 -10.61 -5.37
N LYS A 137 -0.20 -11.87 -5.61
CA LYS A 137 0.70 -13.02 -5.54
C LYS A 137 1.82 -12.94 -6.59
N LEU A 138 1.53 -12.50 -7.80
CA LEU A 138 2.54 -12.26 -8.82
C LEU A 138 3.52 -11.15 -8.42
N ALA A 139 3.01 -10.02 -7.90
CA ALA A 139 3.87 -8.92 -7.48
C ALA A 139 4.85 -9.34 -6.38
N TRP A 140 4.43 -10.25 -5.49
CA TRP A 140 5.32 -10.87 -4.51
C TRP A 140 6.45 -11.69 -5.14
N HIS A 141 6.11 -12.60 -6.06
CA HIS A 141 7.11 -13.39 -6.77
C HIS A 141 8.07 -12.49 -7.58
N GLN A 142 7.55 -11.43 -8.22
CA GLN A 142 8.38 -10.43 -8.89
C GLN A 142 9.37 -9.78 -7.91
N GLY A 143 8.90 -9.31 -6.74
CA GLY A 143 9.75 -8.73 -5.71
C GLY A 143 10.83 -9.69 -5.20
N ASN A 144 10.52 -10.98 -5.07
CA ASN A 144 11.50 -12.00 -4.71
C ASN A 144 12.55 -12.21 -5.81
N VAL A 145 12.15 -12.22 -7.09
CA VAL A 145 13.06 -12.33 -8.23
C VAL A 145 13.98 -11.12 -8.32
N GLU A 146 13.45 -9.90 -8.13
CA GLU A 146 14.25 -8.68 -8.11
C GLU A 146 15.30 -8.68 -6.99
N ARG A 147 14.98 -9.28 -5.83
CA ARG A 147 15.90 -9.45 -4.69
C ARG A 147 16.87 -10.61 -4.84
N TYR A 148 16.72 -11.48 -5.83
CA TYR A 148 17.66 -12.58 -6.06
C TYR A 148 19.12 -12.10 -6.20
N PHE A 149 19.31 -10.88 -6.74
CA PHE A 149 20.62 -10.24 -6.86
C PHE A 149 21.00 -9.33 -5.68
N GLN A 150 20.15 -9.19 -4.67
CA GLN A 150 20.37 -8.40 -3.46
C GLN A 150 20.17 -9.29 -2.23
N PRO A 151 21.17 -10.11 -1.86
CA PRO A 151 21.07 -10.92 -0.65
C PRO A 151 20.85 -9.98 0.55
N GLU A 152 19.68 -10.07 1.17
CA GLU A 152 19.43 -9.44 2.46
C GLU A 152 20.42 -10.08 3.45
N LEU A 153 21.27 -9.26 4.08
CA LEU A 153 22.16 -9.69 5.14
C LEU A 153 21.30 -10.32 6.25
N GLU A 154 21.34 -11.64 6.39
CA GLU A 154 20.81 -12.32 7.56
C GLU A 154 21.70 -11.92 8.74
N PHE A 155 21.27 -10.87 9.45
CA PHE A 155 21.83 -10.60 10.77
C PHE A 155 21.30 -11.70 11.69
N GLU A 156 22.08 -12.77 11.84
CA GLU A 156 21.95 -13.67 12.97
C GLU A 156 22.05 -12.83 14.23
N VAL A 157 20.94 -12.69 14.94
CA VAL A 157 20.93 -12.17 16.30
C VAL A 157 21.60 -13.24 17.15
N ASN A 158 22.93 -13.19 17.24
CA ASN A 158 23.66 -13.91 18.26
C ASN A 158 23.29 -13.24 19.59
N GLU A 159 22.46 -13.92 20.37
CA GLU A 159 22.24 -13.62 21.79
C GLU A 159 23.62 -13.64 22.49
N LEU A 160 24.01 -12.50 23.05
CA LEU A 160 25.03 -12.36 24.09
C LEU A 160 24.38 -11.72 25.31
#